data_AF-A0A8J3YNG8-F1
#
_entry.id   AF-A0A8J3YNG8-F1
#
_cell.length_a   1.000
_cell.length_b   1.000
_cell.length_c   1.000
_cell.angle_alpha   90.00
_cell.angle_beta   90.00
_cell.angle_gamma   90.00
#
_symmetry.space_group_name_H-M   'P 1'
#
loop_
_entity.id
_entity.type
_entity.pdbx_description
1 polymer ?
#
loop_
_entity_poly.entity_id
_entity_poly.type
_entity_poly.pdbx_seq_one_letter_code
_entity_poly.pdbx_strand_id
1 'polypeptide(L)'
;MLTYAGELEGAGRDEDALAYLRGPDEFRNCLLVELPDEDFAWAITRLLFLSAHQWLRYGELAAGPDPRLAEIAARAVKESAYHLDHARLWTKRLGDGTPESRRRMTAAVAGLWPFTLELVENRAAWLEIVDGALADATLERPADPADPPTGGRAGRHTPHLAALLEEMQSLHRAHPGVTW
;
A
#
# COMPACT_ATOMS: atom_id res chain seq x y z
N MET A 1 -6.00 0.66 13.78
CA MET A 1 -7.03 0.28 12.78
C MET A 1 -7.63 -1.08 13.10
N LEU A 2 -6.83 -2.14 13.27
CA LEU A 2 -7.36 -3.50 13.55
C LEU A 2 -8.08 -3.61 14.90
N THR A 3 -7.57 -2.97 15.96
CA THR A 3 -8.28 -2.87 17.26
C THR A 3 -9.72 -2.40 17.07
N TYR A 4 -9.89 -1.27 16.36
CA TYR A 4 -11.21 -0.70 16.13
C TYR A 4 -12.07 -1.56 15.21
N ALA A 5 -11.48 -2.24 14.22
CA ALA A 5 -12.20 -3.19 13.38
C ALA A 5 -12.74 -4.38 14.19
N GLY A 6 -11.97 -4.91 15.13
CA GLY A 6 -12.40 -5.99 16.02
C GLY A 6 -13.56 -5.58 16.93
N GLU A 7 -13.51 -4.36 17.46
CA GLU A 7 -14.62 -3.79 18.23
C GLU A 7 -15.90 -3.64 17.41
N LEU A 8 -15.80 -3.16 16.17
CA LEU A 8 -16.95 -2.98 15.27
C LEU A 8 -17.53 -4.31 14.77
N GLU A 9 -16.69 -5.31 14.53
CA GLU A 9 -17.13 -6.65 14.15
C GLU A 9 -17.92 -7.34 15.27
N GLY A 10 -17.57 -7.06 16.54
CA GLY A 10 -18.29 -7.60 17.70
C GLY A 10 -18.08 -9.12 17.92
N ALA A 11 -17.13 -9.74 17.22
CA ALA A 11 -16.83 -11.17 17.33
C ALA A 11 -15.80 -11.50 18.45
N GLY A 12 -15.40 -10.52 19.25
CA GLY A 12 -14.43 -10.70 20.34
C GLY A 12 -12.98 -10.91 19.87
N ARG A 13 -12.68 -10.61 18.61
CA ARG A 13 -11.32 -10.65 18.06
C ARG A 13 -10.62 -9.30 18.30
N ASP A 14 -9.42 -9.33 18.87
CA ASP A 14 -8.54 -8.16 18.96
C ASP A 14 -7.64 -8.03 17.72
N GLU A 15 -6.69 -7.10 17.75
CA GLU A 15 -5.80 -6.86 16.63
C GLU A 15 -4.86 -8.03 16.33
N ASP A 16 -4.43 -8.77 17.34
CA ASP A 16 -3.59 -9.96 17.17
C ASP A 16 -4.39 -11.10 16.54
N ALA A 17 -5.62 -11.35 17.01
CA ALA A 17 -6.50 -12.33 16.38
C ALA A 17 -6.78 -11.97 14.91
N LEU A 18 -7.00 -10.68 14.61
CA LEU A 18 -7.19 -10.23 13.23
C LEU A 18 -5.90 -10.27 12.41
N ALA A 19 -4.70 -10.12 12.99
CA ALA A 19 -3.45 -10.19 12.23
C ALA A 19 -2.99 -11.63 12.01
N TYR A 20 -3.07 -12.47 13.03
CA TYR A 20 -2.36 -13.75 13.08
C TYR A 20 -3.22 -14.99 12.87
N LEU A 21 -4.55 -14.87 13.02
CA LEU A 21 -5.46 -16.02 12.94
C LEU A 21 -6.32 -16.04 11.66
N ARG A 22 -6.26 -15.00 10.84
CA ARG A 22 -6.96 -14.94 9.55
C ARG A 22 -6.20 -15.68 8.45
N GLY A 23 -6.93 -16.41 7.61
CA GLY A 23 -6.44 -16.98 6.35
C GLY A 23 -6.33 -15.92 5.24
N PRO A 24 -5.62 -16.21 4.12
CA PRO A 24 -5.47 -15.26 3.01
C PRO A 24 -6.80 -14.73 2.47
N ASP A 25 -7.84 -15.56 2.40
CA ASP A 25 -9.17 -15.22 1.90
C ASP A 25 -9.97 -14.29 2.83
N GLU A 26 -9.51 -14.09 4.07
CA GLU A 26 -10.08 -13.14 5.02
C GLU A 26 -9.32 -11.80 5.07
N PHE A 27 -8.15 -11.71 4.42
CA PHE A 27 -7.43 -10.45 4.26
C PHE A 27 -8.10 -9.55 3.22
N ARG A 28 -7.90 -8.23 3.35
CA ARG A 28 -8.57 -7.20 2.55
C ARG A 28 -7.60 -6.12 2.07
N ASN A 29 -6.29 -6.39 2.10
CA ASN A 29 -5.29 -5.50 1.54
C ASN A 29 -5.45 -5.44 0.01
N CYS A 30 -5.06 -4.32 -0.60
CA CYS A 30 -4.95 -4.26 -2.06
C CYS A 30 -3.79 -5.15 -2.54
N LEU A 31 -3.87 -5.60 -3.79
CA LEU A 31 -2.87 -6.46 -4.39
C LEU A 31 -1.49 -5.80 -4.51
N LEU A 32 -1.41 -4.47 -4.58
CA LEU A 32 -0.14 -3.76 -4.70
C LEU A 32 0.83 -4.05 -3.54
N VAL A 33 0.31 -4.20 -2.31
CA VAL A 33 1.15 -4.27 -1.09
C VAL A 33 1.66 -5.67 -0.76
N GLU A 34 1.18 -6.69 -1.45
CA GLU A 34 1.65 -8.08 -1.28
C GLU A 34 2.67 -8.49 -2.34
N LEU A 35 2.89 -7.67 -3.38
CA LEU A 35 3.86 -7.98 -4.42
C LEU A 35 5.29 -7.92 -3.88
N PRO A 36 6.17 -8.86 -4.27
CA PRO A 36 7.57 -8.81 -3.90
C PRO A 36 8.26 -7.59 -4.52
N ASP A 37 9.36 -7.16 -3.91
CA ASP A 37 10.28 -6.21 -4.54
C ASP A 37 11.34 -6.96 -5.33
N GLU A 38 11.48 -6.62 -6.62
CA GLU A 38 12.61 -7.10 -7.41
C GLU A 38 13.90 -6.37 -7.05
N ASP A 39 13.81 -5.05 -6.84
CA ASP A 39 14.91 -4.20 -6.42
C ASP A 39 14.42 -2.93 -5.70
N PHE A 40 15.35 -2.02 -5.41
CA PHE A 40 15.05 -0.77 -4.71
C PHE A 40 14.11 0.16 -5.50
N ALA A 41 14.10 0.11 -6.84
CA ALA A 41 13.19 0.92 -7.64
C ALA A 41 11.73 0.47 -7.48
N TRP A 42 11.50 -0.83 -7.34
CA TRP A 42 10.19 -1.39 -6.99
C TRP A 42 9.72 -0.92 -5.62
N ALA A 43 10.59 -0.97 -4.60
CA ALA A 43 10.25 -0.52 -3.25
C ALA A 43 9.86 0.96 -3.23
N ILE A 44 10.64 1.82 -3.90
CA ILE A 44 10.37 3.26 -3.99
C ILE A 44 9.12 3.55 -4.80
N THR A 45 8.87 2.84 -5.89
CA THR A 45 7.67 3.00 -6.72
C THR A 45 6.42 2.59 -5.95
N ARG A 46 6.45 1.45 -5.24
CA ARG A 46 5.35 1.03 -4.38
C ARG A 46 5.08 2.06 -3.28
N LEU A 47 6.15 2.55 -2.64
CA LEU A 47 6.04 3.57 -1.60
C LEU A 47 5.44 4.87 -2.16
N LEU A 48 5.85 5.33 -3.34
CA LEU A 48 5.29 6.51 -4.00
C LEU A 48 3.78 6.36 -4.23
N PHE A 49 3.37 5.26 -4.88
CA PHE A 49 1.98 5.00 -5.20
C PHE A 49 1.10 4.87 -3.96
N LEU A 50 1.58 4.12 -2.95
CA LEU A 50 0.86 3.88 -1.71
C LEU A 50 0.78 5.15 -0.85
N SER A 51 1.88 5.87 -0.66
CA SER A 51 1.91 7.08 0.19
C SER A 51 1.11 8.23 -0.43
N ALA A 52 1.09 8.38 -1.75
CA ALA A 52 0.21 9.32 -2.44
C ALA A 52 -1.28 9.01 -2.18
N HIS A 53 -1.67 7.73 -2.25
CA HIS A 53 -3.03 7.31 -1.92
C HIS A 53 -3.35 7.53 -0.44
N GLN A 54 -2.46 7.11 0.46
CA GLN A 54 -2.64 7.23 1.90
C GLN A 54 -2.75 8.68 2.36
N TRP A 55 -1.93 9.58 1.82
CA TRP A 55 -1.98 10.99 2.16
C TRP A 55 -3.34 11.61 1.83
N LEU A 56 -3.87 11.34 0.62
CA LEU A 56 -5.22 11.77 0.23
C LEU A 56 -6.30 11.10 1.11
N ARG A 57 -6.25 9.78 1.23
CA ARG A 57 -7.29 9.01 1.91
C ARG A 57 -7.37 9.33 3.40
N TYR A 58 -6.24 9.42 4.08
CA TYR A 58 -6.23 9.81 5.48
C TYR A 58 -6.61 11.28 5.66
N GLY A 59 -6.34 12.15 4.68
CA GLY A 59 -6.84 13.54 4.68
C GLY A 59 -8.36 13.60 4.69
N GLU A 60 -9.00 12.82 3.82
CA GLU A 60 -10.46 12.67 3.76
C GLU A 60 -11.03 12.08 5.06
N LEU A 61 -10.43 10.99 5.56
CA LEU A 61 -10.89 10.30 6.77
C LEU A 61 -10.72 11.17 8.03
N ALA A 62 -9.66 11.98 8.11
CA ALA A 62 -9.44 12.92 9.21
C ALA A 62 -10.52 14.01 9.28
N ALA A 63 -11.16 14.32 8.16
CA ALA A 63 -12.31 15.23 8.08
C ALA A 63 -13.67 14.50 8.14
N GLY A 64 -13.65 13.18 8.34
CA GLY A 64 -14.84 12.33 8.33
C GLY A 64 -15.69 12.44 9.60
N PRO A 65 -16.91 11.89 9.57
CA PRO A 65 -17.86 11.97 10.68
C PRO A 65 -17.58 10.98 11.82
N ASP A 66 -16.80 9.92 11.59
CA ASP A 66 -16.42 8.96 12.62
C ASP A 66 -15.23 9.52 13.43
N PRO A 67 -15.42 9.86 14.72
CA PRO A 67 -14.40 10.54 15.50
C PRO A 67 -13.15 9.67 15.74
N ARG A 68 -13.29 8.35 15.82
CA ARG A 68 -12.16 7.45 16.06
C ARG A 68 -11.35 7.25 14.79
N LEU A 69 -12.02 7.05 13.65
CA LEU A 69 -11.32 7.01 12.36
C LEU A 69 -10.66 8.36 12.06
N ALA A 70 -11.31 9.47 12.36
CA ALA A 70 -10.75 10.80 12.16
C ALA A 70 -9.47 11.02 12.98
N GLU A 71 -9.46 10.61 14.25
CA GLU A 71 -8.27 10.73 15.10
C GLU A 71 -7.11 9.85 14.61
N ILE A 72 -7.38 8.59 14.25
CA ILE A 72 -6.37 7.68 13.70
C ILE A 72 -5.79 8.27 12.40
N ALA A 73 -6.67 8.73 11.50
CA ALA A 73 -6.28 9.30 10.23
C ALA A 73 -5.48 10.60 10.39
N ALA A 74 -5.84 11.48 11.32
CA ALA A 74 -5.09 12.72 11.56
C ALA A 74 -3.63 12.49 11.98
N ARG A 75 -3.34 11.37 12.65
CA ARG A 75 -1.97 10.92 12.94
C ARG A 75 -1.31 10.35 11.67
N ALA A 76 -2.01 9.46 10.98
CA ALA A 76 -1.52 8.78 9.78
C ALA A 76 -1.24 9.72 8.59
N VAL A 77 -1.97 10.84 8.44
CA VAL A 77 -1.70 11.87 7.41
C VAL A 77 -0.29 12.41 7.54
N LYS A 78 0.17 12.69 8.77
CA LYS A 78 1.50 13.27 9.01
C LYS A 78 2.58 12.28 8.59
N GLU A 79 2.45 11.02 9.00
CA GLU A 79 3.38 9.95 8.62
C GLU A 79 3.39 9.71 7.10
N SER A 80 2.21 9.68 6.49
CA SER A 80 2.07 9.48 5.04
C SER A 80 2.67 10.63 4.22
N ALA A 81 2.64 11.86 4.74
CA ALA A 81 3.32 12.99 4.11
C ALA A 81 4.85 12.79 4.10
N TYR A 82 5.45 12.34 5.21
CA TYR A 82 6.87 12.01 5.25
C TYR A 82 7.24 10.87 4.30
N HIS A 83 6.41 9.82 4.22
CA HIS A 83 6.62 8.73 3.27
C HIS A 83 6.57 9.22 1.82
N LEU A 84 5.62 10.09 1.48
CA LEU A 84 5.47 10.65 0.15
C LEU A 84 6.66 11.54 -0.23
N ASP A 85 7.13 12.40 0.69
CA ASP A 85 8.31 13.23 0.46
C ASP A 85 9.57 12.38 0.23
N HIS A 86 9.76 11.33 1.03
CA HIS A 86 10.85 10.39 0.87
C HIS A 86 10.79 9.68 -0.49
N ALA A 87 9.62 9.18 -0.86
CA ALA A 87 9.41 8.46 -2.12
C ALA A 87 9.63 9.37 -3.33
N ARG A 88 9.16 10.62 -3.29
CA ARG A 88 9.40 11.63 -4.33
C ARG A 88 10.89 11.93 -4.50
N LEU A 89 11.60 12.13 -3.40
CA LEU A 89 13.04 12.41 -3.41
C LEU A 89 13.83 11.27 -4.09
N TRP A 90 13.54 10.02 -3.73
CA TRP A 90 14.20 8.87 -4.32
C TRP A 90 13.76 8.59 -5.75
N THR A 91 12.48 8.77 -6.08
CA THR A 91 11.97 8.67 -7.44
C THR A 91 12.73 9.62 -8.37
N LYS A 92 12.91 10.88 -7.96
CA LYS A 92 13.71 11.86 -8.70
C LYS A 92 15.16 11.43 -8.84
N ARG A 93 15.82 11.05 -7.74
CA ARG A 93 17.24 10.62 -7.76
C ARG A 93 17.50 9.43 -8.67
N LEU A 94 16.57 8.48 -8.72
CA LEU A 94 16.73 7.27 -9.52
C LEU A 94 16.30 7.50 -10.97
N GLY A 95 15.17 8.18 -11.19
CA GLY A 95 14.62 8.47 -12.52
C GLY A 95 15.46 9.46 -13.32
N ASP A 96 16.01 10.50 -12.67
CA ASP A 96 16.91 11.48 -13.30
C ASP A 96 18.39 11.26 -12.92
N GLY A 97 18.72 10.01 -12.56
CA GLY A 97 20.08 9.60 -12.22
C GLY A 97 20.87 9.12 -13.44
N THR A 98 21.25 7.84 -13.39
CA THR A 98 21.96 7.16 -14.47
C THR A 98 21.00 6.51 -15.47
N PRO A 99 21.45 6.14 -16.69
CA PRO A 99 20.64 5.35 -17.60
C PRO A 99 20.10 4.05 -16.97
N GLU A 100 20.91 3.37 -16.15
CA GLU A 100 20.50 2.12 -15.49
C GLU A 100 19.47 2.36 -14.38
N SER A 101 19.66 3.39 -13.54
CA SER A 101 18.68 3.70 -12.49
C SER A 101 17.36 4.18 -13.09
N ARG A 102 17.40 4.95 -14.17
CA ARG A 102 16.21 5.35 -14.93
C ARG A 102 15.50 4.13 -15.49
N ARG A 103 16.22 3.21 -16.15
CA ARG A 103 15.67 1.97 -16.70
C ARG A 103 14.95 1.15 -15.64
N ARG A 104 15.54 1.01 -14.44
CA ARG A 104 14.93 0.29 -13.31
C ARG A 104 13.68 0.99 -12.78
N MET A 105 13.69 2.31 -12.63
CA MET A 105 12.49 3.06 -12.23
C MET A 105 11.38 2.96 -13.27
N THR A 106 11.69 3.10 -14.56
CA THR A 106 10.69 2.91 -15.63
C THR A 106 10.08 1.51 -15.57
N ALA A 107 10.92 0.47 -15.37
CA ALA A 107 10.44 -0.91 -15.24
C ALA A 107 9.56 -1.10 -14.00
N ALA A 108 9.95 -0.56 -12.85
CA ALA A 108 9.17 -0.62 -11.61
C ALA A 108 7.83 0.10 -11.73
N VAL A 109 7.83 1.32 -12.30
CA VAL A 109 6.61 2.09 -12.58
C VAL A 109 5.68 1.29 -13.48
N ALA A 110 6.18 0.75 -14.59
CA ALA A 110 5.39 -0.07 -15.51
C ALA A 110 4.86 -1.36 -14.87
N GLY A 111 5.68 -2.05 -14.07
CA GLY A 111 5.31 -3.31 -13.42
C GLY A 111 4.25 -3.15 -12.33
N LEU A 112 4.29 -2.04 -11.59
CA LEU A 112 3.35 -1.78 -10.49
C LEU A 112 2.11 -0.98 -10.91
N TRP A 113 2.15 -0.28 -12.05
CA TRP A 113 1.04 0.55 -12.53
C TRP A 113 -0.33 -0.16 -12.58
N PRO A 114 -0.44 -1.39 -13.12
CA PRO A 114 -1.72 -2.10 -13.21
C PRO A 114 -2.45 -2.23 -11.87
N PHE A 115 -1.71 -2.39 -10.76
CA PHE A 115 -2.26 -2.60 -9.42
C PHE A 115 -2.75 -1.31 -8.75
N THR A 116 -2.46 -0.15 -9.33
CA THR A 116 -2.93 1.15 -8.82
C THR A 116 -4.44 1.34 -9.01
N LEU A 117 -5.04 0.62 -9.96
CA LEU A 117 -6.47 0.71 -10.27
C LEU A 117 -7.36 0.09 -9.19
N GLU A 118 -6.87 -0.87 -8.40
CA GLU A 118 -7.56 -1.33 -7.19
C GLU A 118 -7.26 -0.43 -5.97
N LEU A 119 -6.06 0.15 -5.92
CA LEU A 119 -5.61 0.95 -4.79
C LEU A 119 -6.44 2.23 -4.63
N VAL A 120 -6.63 2.98 -5.73
CA VAL A 120 -6.99 4.39 -5.70
C VAL A 120 -8.46 4.63 -6.00
N GLU A 121 -9.21 5.14 -5.02
CA GLU A 121 -10.60 5.58 -5.20
C GLU A 121 -10.66 6.94 -5.94
N ASN A 122 -9.98 7.97 -5.41
CA ASN A 122 -9.91 9.30 -6.05
C ASN A 122 -8.75 9.36 -7.05
N ARG A 123 -9.00 8.83 -8.26
CA ARG A 123 -7.96 8.69 -9.29
C ARG A 123 -7.39 10.04 -9.74
N ALA A 124 -8.22 11.05 -9.94
CA ALA A 124 -7.79 12.34 -10.45
C ALA A 124 -6.79 13.03 -9.51
N ALA A 125 -7.12 13.18 -8.23
CA ALA A 125 -6.24 13.83 -7.26
C ALA A 125 -4.93 13.05 -7.05
N TRP A 126 -4.98 11.71 -7.10
CA TRP A 126 -3.78 10.89 -7.03
C TRP A 126 -2.89 11.06 -8.26
N LEU A 127 -3.48 11.15 -9.46
CA LEU A 127 -2.72 11.36 -10.70
C LEU A 127 -1.96 12.67 -10.67
N GLU A 128 -2.56 13.75 -10.16
CA GLU A 128 -1.84 15.03 -10.02
C GLU A 128 -0.55 14.88 -9.19
N ILE A 129 -0.60 14.11 -8.10
CA ILE A 129 0.54 13.85 -7.22
C ILE A 129 1.61 12.99 -7.91
N VAL A 130 1.19 11.90 -8.56
CA VAL A 130 2.10 10.91 -9.12
C VAL A 130 2.65 11.37 -10.47
N ASP A 131 1.84 11.95 -11.34
CA ASP A 131 2.29 12.52 -12.62
C ASP A 131 3.30 13.65 -12.37
N GLY A 132 3.08 14.48 -11.35
CA GLY A 132 4.07 15.48 -10.93
C GLY A 132 5.41 14.84 -10.51
N ALA A 133 5.36 13.79 -9.69
CA ALA A 133 6.57 13.09 -9.24
C ALA A 133 7.31 12.36 -10.37
N LEU A 134 6.58 11.76 -11.32
CA LEU A 134 7.14 11.09 -12.49
C LEU A 134 7.76 12.11 -13.46
N ALA A 135 7.07 13.23 -13.73
CA ALA A 135 7.58 14.29 -14.57
C ALA A 135 8.87 14.90 -14.01
N ASP A 136 8.91 15.19 -12.70
CA ASP A 136 10.11 15.69 -11.99
C ASP A 136 11.29 14.70 -12.05
N ALA A 137 11.01 13.42 -12.28
CA ALA A 137 11.98 12.35 -12.39
C ALA A 137 12.30 11.96 -13.85
N THR A 138 11.79 12.69 -14.85
CA THR A 138 11.95 12.36 -16.29
C THR A 138 11.40 10.97 -16.67
N LEU A 139 10.36 10.52 -15.97
CA LEU A 139 9.68 9.24 -16.21
C LEU A 139 8.31 9.47 -16.87
N GLU A 140 7.90 8.52 -17.70
CA GLU A 140 6.58 8.54 -18.34
C GLU A 140 5.56 7.72 -17.55
N ARG A 141 4.33 8.22 -17.49
CA ARG A 141 3.19 7.46 -16.96
C ARG A 141 2.81 6.34 -17.96
N PRO A 142 2.71 5.08 -17.52
CA PRO A 142 2.15 4.00 -18.33
C PRO A 142 0.66 4.22 -18.63
N ALA A 143 0.20 3.66 -19.75
CA ALA A 143 -1.24 3.60 -20.03
C ALA A 143 -1.94 2.61 -19.08
N ASP A 144 -3.19 2.91 -18.73
CA ASP A 144 -4.00 1.98 -17.96
C ASP A 144 -4.27 0.70 -18.78
N PRO A 145 -4.07 -0.49 -18.22
CA PRO A 145 -4.36 -1.74 -18.92
C PRO A 145 -5.88 -1.95 -19.06
N ALA A 146 -6.30 -2.65 -20.12
CA ALA A 146 -7.70 -2.94 -20.36
C ALA A 146 -8.31 -3.89 -19.31
N ASP A 147 -7.51 -4.80 -18.75
CA ASP A 147 -7.90 -5.77 -17.73
C ASP A 147 -6.91 -5.73 -16.56
N PRO A 148 -7.11 -4.83 -15.57
CA PRO A 148 -6.20 -4.70 -14.45
C PRO A 148 -6.38 -5.82 -13.41
N PRO A 149 -5.31 -6.24 -12.73
CA PRO A 149 -5.41 -7.13 -11.59
C PRO A 149 -6.20 -6.48 -10.45
N THR A 150 -7.23 -7.16 -9.96
CA THR A 150 -8.08 -6.72 -8.84
C THR A 150 -8.52 -7.91 -8.00
N GLY A 151 -8.97 -7.67 -6.77
CA GLY A 151 -9.63 -8.68 -5.95
C GLY A 151 -9.07 -8.82 -4.55
N GLY A 152 -7.93 -8.22 -4.24
CA GLY A 152 -7.35 -8.22 -2.90
C GLY A 152 -8.29 -7.63 -1.85
N ARG A 153 -8.99 -6.52 -2.17
CA ARG A 153 -10.03 -5.95 -1.28
C ARG A 153 -11.23 -6.88 -1.06
N ALA A 154 -11.36 -7.95 -1.86
CA ALA A 154 -12.41 -8.96 -1.76
C ALA A 154 -11.88 -10.34 -1.31
N GLY A 155 -10.63 -10.45 -0.83
CA GLY A 155 -10.03 -11.71 -0.38
C GLY A 155 -9.50 -12.60 -1.50
N ARG A 156 -9.42 -12.10 -2.73
CA ARG A 156 -8.83 -12.83 -3.87
C ARG A 156 -7.42 -12.31 -4.10
N HIS A 157 -6.46 -12.98 -3.49
CA HIS A 157 -5.06 -12.55 -3.45
C HIS A 157 -4.17 -13.33 -4.43
N THR A 158 -2.99 -12.77 -4.70
CA THR A 158 -1.92 -13.50 -5.39
C THR A 158 -1.33 -14.58 -4.46
N PRO A 159 -0.57 -15.54 -5.01
CA PRO A 159 0.17 -16.51 -4.18
C PRO A 159 1.17 -15.86 -3.21
N HIS A 160 1.58 -14.60 -3.44
CA HIS A 160 2.54 -13.90 -2.60
C HIS A 160 2.01 -13.64 -1.18
N LEU A 161 0.71 -13.34 -1.03
CA LEU A 161 0.15 -13.13 0.30
C LEU A 161 0.24 -14.38 1.17
N ALA A 162 -0.01 -15.56 0.60
CA ALA A 162 0.07 -16.81 1.35
C ALA A 162 1.47 -17.03 1.95
N ALA A 163 2.52 -16.77 1.16
CA ALA A 163 3.90 -16.86 1.62
C ALA A 163 4.23 -15.82 2.72
N LEU A 164 3.75 -14.57 2.55
CA LEU A 164 3.92 -13.53 3.56
C LEU A 164 3.24 -13.90 4.90
N LEU A 165 2.03 -14.45 4.85
CA LEU A 165 1.29 -14.87 6.05
C LEU A 165 1.91 -16.10 6.71
N GLU A 166 2.50 -17.01 5.94
CA GLU A 166 3.24 -18.13 6.51
C GLU A 166 4.40 -17.65 7.39
N GLU A 167 5.19 -16.68 6.91
CA GLU A 167 6.28 -16.09 7.68
C GLU A 167 5.75 -15.25 8.85
N MET A 168 4.86 -14.29 8.59
CA MET A 168 4.32 -13.36 9.59
C MET A 168 3.61 -14.08 10.75
N GLN A 169 2.91 -15.17 10.47
CA GLN A 169 2.10 -15.89 11.46
C GLN A 169 2.82 -17.10 12.07
N SER A 170 4.04 -17.41 11.62
CA SER A 170 4.80 -18.60 12.03
C SER A 170 4.97 -18.72 13.55
N LEU A 171 5.46 -17.68 14.22
CA LEU A 171 5.72 -17.67 15.66
C LEU A 171 4.42 -17.83 16.47
N HIS A 172 3.38 -17.09 16.09
CA HIS A 172 2.08 -17.13 16.75
C HIS A 172 1.45 -18.53 16.64
N ARG A 173 1.52 -19.15 15.46
CA ARG A 173 1.00 -20.50 15.22
C ARG A 173 1.80 -21.59 15.94
N ALA A 174 3.12 -21.42 16.07
CA ALA A 174 3.97 -22.36 16.79
C ALA A 174 3.73 -22.34 18.31
N HIS A 175 3.28 -21.20 18.87
CA HIS A 175 3.10 -20.99 20.30
C HIS A 175 1.72 -20.41 20.65
N PRO A 176 0.63 -21.18 20.47
CA PRO A 176 -0.73 -20.69 20.70
C PRO A 176 -0.96 -20.36 22.19
N GLY A 177 -1.55 -19.20 22.46
CA GLY A 177 -1.94 -18.76 23.81
C GLY A 177 -0.84 -18.06 24.63
N VAL A 178 0.32 -17.79 24.03
CA VAL A 178 1.40 -17.01 24.67
C VAL A 178 1.14 -15.50 24.54
N THR A 179 1.48 -14.74 25.58
CA THR A 179 1.43 -13.27 25.59
C THR A 179 2.83 -12.71 25.34
N TRP A 180 2.91 -11.67 24.50
CA TRP A 180 4.15 -10.99 24.08
C TRP A 180 4.12 -9.51 24.45
#